data_AF-A0A3M2TG68-F1
#
_entry.id   AF-A0A3M2TG68-F1
#
_cell.length_a   1.000
_cell.length_b   1.000
_cell.length_c   1.000
_cell.angle_alpha   90.00
_cell.angle_beta   90.00
_cell.angle_gamma   90.00
#
_symmetry.space_group_name_H-M   'P 1'
#
loop_
_entity.id
_entity.type
_entity.pdbx_description
1 polymer ?
#
loop_
_entity_poly.entity_id
_entity_poly.type
_entity_poly.pdbx_seq_one_letter_code
_entity_poly.pdbx_strand_id
1 'polypeptide(L)'
;MSSNSSCVDLLIVGAGPAGLTAACWAAQYRMSTLIIDQKAYRTRTGHADGLQCRTLEILDSFGIVGPILEKGVNDVDACYWLDGEN
;
A
#
# COMPACT_ATOMS: atom_id res chain seq x y z
N MET A 1 -7.77 -7.82 -36.29
CA MET A 1 -7.48 -7.27 -34.95
C MET A 1 -6.11 -6.62 -35.03
N SER A 2 -6.03 -5.29 -35.02
CA SER A 2 -4.73 -4.60 -35.05
C SER A 2 -4.04 -4.77 -33.70
N SER A 3 -2.89 -5.46 -33.68
CA SER A 3 -2.04 -5.58 -32.50
C SER A 3 -1.33 -4.25 -32.24
N ASN A 4 -1.92 -3.40 -31.40
CA ASN A 4 -1.23 -2.24 -30.88
C ASN A 4 -0.31 -2.69 -29.74
N SER A 5 0.96 -2.87 -30.05
CA SER A 5 2.00 -3.15 -29.05
C SER A 5 2.41 -1.84 -28.39
N SER A 6 1.89 -1.56 -27.20
CA SER A 6 2.40 -0.48 -26.35
C SER A 6 3.52 -1.00 -25.45
N CYS A 7 4.69 -0.37 -25.49
CA CYS A 7 5.79 -0.70 -24.58
C CYS A 7 5.73 0.15 -23.30
N VAL A 8 6.09 -0.46 -22.18
CA VAL A 8 6.26 0.17 -20.87
C VAL A 8 7.56 -0.34 -20.25
N ASP A 9 8.20 0.46 -19.40
CA ASP A 9 9.42 0.07 -18.70
C ASP A 9 9.13 -0.93 -17.58
N LEU A 10 7.93 -0.82 -16.97
CA LEU A 10 7.49 -1.67 -15.87
C LEU A 10 6.00 -2.02 -15.98
N LEU A 11 5.67 -3.31 -15.93
CA LEU A 11 4.31 -3.82 -15.76
C LEU A 11 4.17 -4.41 -14.36
N ILE A 12 3.27 -3.85 -13.55
CA ILE A 12 2.93 -4.32 -12.21
C ILE A 12 1.61 -5.07 -12.27
N VAL A 13 1.60 -6.32 -11.79
CA VAL A 13 0.39 -7.15 -11.71
C VAL A 13 -0.07 -7.23 -10.26
N GLY A 14 -1.20 -6.57 -9.98
CA GLY A 14 -1.82 -6.44 -8.66
C GLY A 14 -1.65 -5.03 -8.08
N ALA A 15 -2.75 -4.31 -7.89
CA ALA A 15 -2.87 -3.02 -7.23
C ALA A 15 -3.16 -3.15 -5.72
N GLY A 16 -2.52 -4.13 -5.07
CA GLY A 16 -2.47 -4.25 -3.61
C GLY A 16 -1.38 -3.37 -2.99
N PRO A 17 -1.13 -3.48 -1.67
CA PRO A 17 -0.11 -2.67 -1.00
C PRO A 17 1.27 -2.77 -1.66
N ALA A 18 1.75 -3.99 -1.94
CA ALA A 18 3.04 -4.21 -2.58
C ALA A 18 3.14 -3.56 -3.97
N GLY A 19 2.13 -3.76 -4.83
CA GLY A 19 2.15 -3.22 -6.19
C GLY A 19 2.01 -1.69 -6.25
N LEU A 20 1.17 -1.11 -5.39
CA LEU A 20 1.06 0.35 -5.28
C LEU A 20 2.34 0.97 -4.72
N THR A 21 2.98 0.35 -3.71
CA THR A 21 4.27 0.83 -3.22
C THR A 21 5.37 0.75 -4.29
N ALA A 22 5.42 -0.35 -5.07
CA ALA A 22 6.35 -0.46 -6.19
C ALA A 22 6.10 0.63 -7.24
N ALA A 23 4.84 0.94 -7.54
CA ALA A 23 4.48 2.03 -8.45
C ALA A 23 4.89 3.41 -7.92
N CYS A 24 4.72 3.67 -6.61
CA CYS A 24 5.18 4.92 -5.99
C CYS A 24 6.70 5.10 -6.15
N TRP A 25 7.49 4.04 -5.99
CA TRP A 25 8.92 4.08 -6.26
C TRP A 25 9.24 4.30 -7.75
N ALA A 26 8.61 3.54 -8.64
CA ALA A 26 8.82 3.68 -10.09
C ALA A 26 8.49 5.10 -10.59
N ALA A 27 7.48 5.74 -10.00
CA ALA A 27 7.11 7.12 -10.30
C ALA A 27 8.23 8.12 -9.94
N GLN A 28 8.98 7.90 -8.85
CA GLN A 28 10.13 8.77 -8.51
C GLN A 28 11.25 8.69 -9.57
N TYR A 29 11.43 7.53 -10.20
CA TYR A 29 12.42 7.31 -11.26
C TYR A 29 11.89 7.63 -12.67
N ARG A 30 10.68 8.18 -12.79
CA ARG A 30 10.05 8.57 -14.07
C ARG A 30 9.92 7.41 -15.08
N MET A 31 9.74 6.19 -14.59
CA MET A 31 9.53 5.01 -15.44
C MET A 31 8.12 5.02 -16.04
N SER A 32 7.99 4.66 -17.31
CA SER A 32 6.70 4.34 -17.93
C SER A 32 6.16 3.07 -17.27
N THR A 33 5.19 3.23 -16.37
CA THR A 33 4.67 2.14 -15.52
C THR A 33 3.19 1.90 -15.77
N LEU A 34 2.83 0.65 -16.03
CA LEU A 34 1.44 0.21 -16.11
C LEU A 34 1.13 -0.73 -14.93
N ILE A 35 0.05 -0.44 -14.19
CA ILE A 35 -0.46 -1.31 -13.14
C ILE A 35 -1.76 -1.94 -13.64
N ILE A 36 -1.87 -3.26 -13.53
CA ILE A 36 -3.10 -3.99 -13.81
C ILE A 36 -3.59 -4.69 -12.55
N ASP A 37 -4.90 -4.76 -12.36
CA ASP A 37 -5.52 -5.53 -11.27
C ASP A 37 -6.80 -6.20 -11.82
N GLN A 38 -7.16 -7.34 -11.23
CA GLN A 38 -8.38 -8.04 -11.60
C GLN A 38 -9.64 -7.31 -11.11
N LYS A 39 -9.53 -6.56 -10.00
CA LYS A 39 -10.64 -5.78 -9.46
C LYS A 39 -10.96 -4.62 -10.39
N ALA A 40 -12.24 -4.49 -10.73
CA ALA A 40 -12.72 -3.42 -11.59
C ALA A 40 -12.65 -2.03 -10.93
N TYR A 41 -12.53 -1.95 -9.61
CA TYR A 41 -12.52 -0.70 -8.86
C TYR A 41 -11.61 -0.78 -7.63
N ARG A 42 -11.24 0.39 -7.10
CA ARG A 42 -10.40 0.51 -5.90
C ARG A 42 -11.03 -0.20 -4.70
N THR A 43 -10.22 -0.86 -3.89
CA THR A 43 -10.71 -1.50 -2.66
C THR A 43 -11.28 -0.45 -1.70
N ARG A 44 -12.58 -0.55 -1.36
CA ARG A 44 -13.23 0.38 -0.41
C ARG A 44 -12.92 0.04 1.05
N THR A 45 -12.88 -1.24 1.36
CA THR A 45 -12.55 -1.78 2.68
C THR A 45 -11.53 -2.91 2.48
N GLY A 46 -10.34 -2.74 3.04
CA GLY A 46 -9.26 -3.72 2.96
C GLY A 46 -9.33 -4.75 4.10
N HIS A 47 -8.45 -5.75 4.04
CA HIS A 47 -8.28 -6.74 5.12
C HIS A 47 -7.18 -6.35 6.12
N ALA A 48 -6.29 -5.41 5.75
CA ALA A 48 -5.18 -4.96 6.58
C ALA A 48 -5.44 -3.54 7.10
N ASP A 49 -5.02 -3.29 8.34
CA ASP A 49 -5.23 -2.05 9.09
C ASP A 49 -3.97 -1.57 9.82
N GLY A 50 -3.13 -2.49 10.31
CA GLY A 50 -1.91 -2.18 11.04
C GLY A 50 -0.78 -1.64 10.17
N LEU A 51 -0.20 -0.51 10.59
CA LEU A 51 1.01 0.05 10.01
C LEU A 51 2.11 0.12 11.08
N GLN A 52 3.23 -0.55 10.82
CA GLN A 52 4.41 -0.50 11.67
C GLN A 52 5.13 0.85 11.55
N CYS A 53 5.88 1.25 12.58
CA CYS A 53 6.65 2.50 12.59
C CYS A 53 7.54 2.64 11.33
N ARG A 54 8.25 1.57 10.97
CA ARG A 54 9.12 1.58 9.79
C ARG A 54 8.36 1.75 8.47
N THR A 55 7.12 1.25 8.40
CA THR A 55 6.25 1.49 7.25
C THR A 55 5.85 2.96 7.18
N LEU A 56 5.55 3.60 8.32
CA LEU A 56 5.24 5.03 8.37
C LEU A 56 6.42 5.90 7.91
N GLU A 57 7.66 5.56 8.28
CA GLU A 57 8.87 6.24 7.78
C GLU A 57 9.03 6.13 6.25
N ILE A 58 8.71 4.97 5.67
CA ILE A 58 8.72 4.78 4.21
C ILE A 58 7.61 5.63 3.56
N LEU A 59 6.42 5.67 4.16
CA LEU A 59 5.30 6.47 3.66
C LEU A 59 5.56 7.98 3.78
N ASP A 60 6.34 8.40 4.77
CA ASP A 60 6.82 9.78 4.91
C ASP A 60 7.78 10.15 3.78
N SER A 61 8.61 9.20 3.33
CA SER A 61 9.48 9.39 2.16
C SER A 61 8.70 9.67 0.87
N PHE A 62 7.41 9.31 0.81
CA PHE A 62 6.49 9.65 -0.28
C PHE A 62 5.61 10.89 0.01
N GLY A 63 5.74 11.51 1.18
CA GLY A 63 4.97 12.69 1.58
C GLY A 63 3.51 12.42 1.91
N ILE A 64 3.12 11.17 2.20
CA ILE A 64 1.72 10.77 2.45
C ILE A 64 1.43 10.39 3.90
N VAL A 65 2.42 10.47 4.80
CA VAL A 65 2.26 10.05 6.20
C VAL A 65 1.30 10.96 6.99
N GLY A 66 1.27 12.26 6.70
CA GLY A 66 0.46 13.23 7.46
C GLY A 66 -1.02 12.86 7.56
N PRO A 67 -1.73 12.66 6.43
CA PRO A 67 -3.12 12.22 6.43
C PRO A 67 -3.35 10.84 7.07
N ILE A 68 -2.33 9.99 7.11
CA ILE A 68 -2.41 8.67 7.73
C ILE A 68 -2.38 8.81 9.26
N LEU A 69 -1.48 9.64 9.80
CA LEU A 69 -1.40 9.90 11.24
C LEU A 69 -2.62 10.66 11.76
N GLU A 70 -3.21 11.56 10.95
CA GLU A 70 -4.41 12.30 11.31
C GLU A 70 -5.66 11.40 11.42
N LYS A 71 -5.77 10.38 10.55
CA LYS A 71 -6.96 9.52 10.46
C LYS A 71 -6.80 8.17 11.14
N GLY A 72 -5.56 7.76 11.40
CA GLY A 72 -5.22 6.49 12.03
C GLY A 72 -5.48 6.50 13.53
N VAL A 73 -5.41 5.30 14.12
CA VAL A 73 -5.43 5.13 15.58
C VAL A 73 -4.01 4.81 16.02
N ASN A 74 -3.53 5.51 17.05
CA ASN A 74 -2.25 5.22 17.67
C ASN A 74 -2.42 4.02 18.60
N ASP A 75 -1.77 2.92 18.26
CA ASP A 75 -1.71 1.72 19.10
C ASP A 75 -0.53 1.85 20.07
N VAL A 76 -0.82 2.15 21.33
CA VAL A 76 0.19 2.53 22.34
C VAL A 76 0.46 1.39 23.32
N ASP A 77 -0.58 0.70 23.76
CA ASP A 77 -0.52 -0.31 24.81
C ASP A 77 -1.29 -1.57 24.38
N ALA A 78 -0.72 -2.73 24.70
CA ALA A 78 -1.38 -4.02 24.54
C ALA A 78 -1.69 -4.61 25.93
N CYS A 79 -2.97 -4.91 26.16
CA CYS A 79 -3.42 -5.59 27.39
C CYS A 79 -3.61 -7.08 27.13
N TYR A 80 -2.95 -7.92 27.94
CA TYR A 80 -3.12 -9.36 27.91
C TYR A 80 -4.06 -9.79 29.03
N TRP A 81 -5.18 -10.42 28.65
CA TRP A 81 -6.17 -10.95 29.59
C TRP A 81 -6.00 -12.46 29.66
N LEU A 82 -5.79 -12.97 30.87
CA LEU A 82 -5.73 -14.41 31.13
C LEU A 82 -6.99 -14.80 31.88
N ASP A 83 -7.62 -15.90 31.47
CA ASP A 83 -8.66 -16.52 32.29
C ASP A 83 -8.01 -17.02 33.57
N GLY A 84 -8.55 -16.59 34.71
CA GLY A 84 -8.02 -16.97 36.02
C GLY A 84 -8.35 -18.42 36.33
N GLU A 85 -7.42 -19.33 36.01
CA GLU A 85 -7.39 -20.66 36.62
C GLU A 85 -6.08 -20.82 37.40
N ASN A 86 -6.22 -21.26 38.67
CA ASN A 86 -5.12 -21.63 39.56
C ASN A 86 -4.31 -22.79 39.01
#